data_AF-Q9K9E3-F1
#
_entry.id   AF-Q9K9E3-F1
#
_cell.length_a   1.000
_cell.length_b   1.000
_cell.length_c   1.000
_cell.angle_alpha   90.00
_cell.angle_beta   90.00
_cell.angle_gamma   90.00
#
_symmetry.space_group_name_H-M   'P 1'
#
loop_
_entity.id
_entity.type
_entity.pdbx_description
1 polymer ?
#
loop_
_entity_poly.entity_id
_entity_poly.type
_entity_poly.pdbx_seq_one_letter_code
_entity_poly.pdbx_strand_id
1 'polypeptide(L)'
;MNKIFLKVTFFSVLFMMCLPTTVFANSSWQWLTSSPKEWLPVAVSLTLSIEIAGILLFATLNKGLGLKLKMVLLIIGANLASFLLPYISRALQLQIFYDGWGEAWNGAFESGPYYIVLLGYLMLTLLVEVPIVYHFSKKHAKRPRALLVTIVVVNVITTLIVALLERRMFYGEW
;
A
#
# COMPACT_ATOMS: atom_id res chain seq x y z
N MET A 1 -17.37 -2.46 -17.16
CA MET A 1 -16.56 -3.15 -16.14
C MET A 1 -16.94 -4.62 -16.18
N ASN A 2 -15.99 -5.56 -16.16
CA ASN A 2 -16.33 -6.98 -16.30
C ASN A 2 -17.15 -7.41 -15.06
N LYS A 3 -18.35 -7.97 -15.26
CA LYS A 3 -19.26 -8.33 -14.14
C LYS A 3 -18.60 -9.31 -13.17
N ILE A 4 -17.66 -10.11 -13.66
CA ILE A 4 -16.86 -11.06 -12.87
C ILE A 4 -15.94 -10.32 -11.90
N PHE A 5 -15.27 -9.26 -12.34
CA PHE A 5 -14.33 -8.49 -11.52
C PHE A 5 -15.06 -7.81 -10.34
N LEU A 6 -16.22 -7.21 -10.60
CA LEU A 6 -17.05 -6.60 -9.55
C LEU A 6 -17.50 -7.63 -8.51
N LYS A 7 -17.89 -8.83 -8.96
CA LYS A 7 -18.26 -9.93 -8.07
C LYS A 7 -17.08 -10.38 -7.21
N VAL A 8 -15.89 -10.55 -7.80
CA VAL A 8 -14.69 -10.94 -7.05
C VAL A 8 -14.35 -9.91 -5.98
N THR A 9 -14.36 -8.61 -6.30
CA THR A 9 -14.12 -7.54 -5.33
C THR A 9 -15.18 -7.53 -4.22
N PHE A 10 -16.46 -7.66 -4.58
CA PHE A 10 -17.55 -7.70 -3.60
C PHE A 10 -17.42 -8.89 -2.65
N PHE A 11 -17.14 -10.09 -3.18
CA PHE A 11 -16.98 -11.29 -2.37
C PHE A 11 -15.71 -11.29 -1.52
N SER A 12 -14.63 -10.66 -1.99
CA SER A 12 -13.41 -10.49 -1.17
C SER A 12 -13.62 -9.49 -0.04
N VAL A 13 -14.34 -8.38 -0.26
CA VAL A 13 -14.76 -7.45 0.80
C VAL A 13 -15.71 -8.14 1.80
N LEU A 14 -16.67 -8.92 1.32
CA LEU A 14 -17.62 -9.65 2.17
C LEU A 14 -16.93 -10.73 3.01
N PHE A 15 -15.99 -11.48 2.42
CA PHE A 15 -15.18 -12.48 3.12
C PHE A 15 -14.34 -11.85 4.25
N MET A 16 -13.83 -10.64 4.02
CA MET A 16 -13.06 -9.89 5.03
C MET A 16 -13.91 -9.42 6.21
N MET A 17 -15.18 -9.07 5.98
CA MET A 17 -16.12 -8.74 7.06
C MET A 17 -16.45 -9.94 7.95
N CYS A 18 -16.25 -11.17 7.45
CA CYS A 18 -16.46 -12.40 8.20
C CYS A 18 -15.23 -12.86 9.00
N LEU A 19 -14.09 -12.15 8.93
CA LEU A 19 -12.91 -12.47 9.75
C LEU A 19 -13.05 -11.81 11.12
N PRO A 20 -13.25 -12.58 12.20
CA PRO A 20 -13.42 -12.00 13.52
C PRO A 20 -12.04 -11.70 14.08
N THR A 21 -11.59 -10.45 14.05
CA THR A 21 -10.63 -9.98 15.05
C THR A 21 -10.94 -8.55 15.45
N THR A 22 -11.68 -8.40 16.55
CA THR A 22 -11.63 -7.18 17.37
C THR A 22 -10.22 -7.08 17.96
N VAL A 23 -9.32 -6.46 17.21
CA VAL A 23 -8.07 -5.94 17.75
C VAL A 23 -8.16 -4.45 17.50
N PHE A 24 -8.56 -3.72 18.54
CA PHE A 24 -8.18 -2.31 18.63
C PHE A 24 -6.66 -2.28 18.41
N ALA A 25 -6.08 -1.34 17.69
CA ALA A 25 -4.63 -1.14 17.72
C ALA A 25 -4.46 0.14 18.51
N ASN A 26 -4.29 0.03 19.83
CA ASN A 26 -3.87 1.15 20.65
C ASN A 26 -2.33 1.12 20.79
N SER A 27 -1.76 2.20 21.29
CA SER A 27 -0.31 2.46 21.36
C SER A 27 0.52 1.44 22.16
N SER A 28 -0.08 0.41 22.76
CA SER A 28 0.58 -0.57 23.62
C SER A 28 1.00 -1.86 22.92
N TRP A 29 0.63 -2.09 21.65
CA TRP A 29 0.94 -3.34 20.95
C TRP A 29 2.45 -3.59 20.85
N GLN A 30 2.92 -4.70 21.44
CA GLN A 30 4.30 -5.16 21.33
C GLN A 30 4.35 -6.48 20.55
N TRP A 31 5.29 -6.57 19.60
CA TRP A 31 5.54 -7.82 18.89
C TRP A 31 6.27 -8.80 19.80
N LEU A 32 5.69 -9.98 20.00
CA LEU A 32 6.31 -11.06 20.80
C LEU A 32 7.26 -11.93 19.97
N THR A 33 7.13 -11.88 18.64
CA THR A 33 7.97 -12.55 17.65
C THR A 33 8.85 -11.53 16.89
N SER A 34 9.61 -11.99 15.89
CA SER A 34 10.34 -11.13 14.95
C SER A 34 9.49 -9.96 14.46
N SER A 35 10.10 -8.79 14.29
CA SER A 35 9.40 -7.59 13.85
C SER A 35 8.90 -7.75 12.40
N PRO A 36 7.66 -7.31 12.08
CA PRO A 36 7.18 -7.26 10.69
C PRO A 36 8.09 -6.48 9.75
N LYS A 37 8.93 -5.59 10.29
CA LYS A 37 9.96 -4.83 9.58
C LYS A 37 10.94 -5.72 8.80
N GLU A 38 11.25 -6.92 9.28
CA GLU A 38 12.15 -7.86 8.58
C GLU A 38 11.54 -8.35 7.26
N TRP A 39 10.22 -8.42 7.19
CA TRP A 39 9.46 -8.88 6.02
C TRP A 39 8.98 -7.74 5.12
N LEU A 40 9.30 -6.51 5.48
CA LEU A 40 8.99 -5.30 4.73
C LEU A 40 9.40 -5.38 3.24
N PRO A 41 10.63 -5.85 2.87
CA PRO A 41 11.02 -5.92 1.46
C PRO A 41 10.16 -6.90 0.66
N VAL A 42 9.74 -8.00 1.29
CA VAL A 42 8.86 -9.00 0.68
C VAL A 42 7.47 -8.43 0.50
N ALA A 43 6.92 -7.74 1.51
CA ALA A 43 5.60 -7.11 1.45
C ALA A 43 5.54 -6.03 0.37
N VAL A 44 6.57 -5.17 0.28
CA VAL A 44 6.69 -4.14 -0.77
C VAL A 44 6.77 -4.78 -2.15
N SER A 45 7.59 -5.83 -2.30
CA SER A 45 7.76 -6.52 -3.59
C SER A 45 6.47 -7.20 -4.06
N LEU A 46 5.74 -7.85 -3.16
CA LEU A 46 4.47 -8.49 -3.45
C LEU A 46 3.40 -7.46 -3.83
N THR A 47 3.32 -6.37 -3.07
CA THR A 47 2.39 -5.25 -3.30
C THR A 47 2.60 -4.64 -4.69
N LEU A 48 3.84 -4.25 -4.99
CA LEU A 48 4.22 -3.71 -6.30
C LEU A 48 3.90 -4.68 -7.44
N SER A 49 4.18 -5.98 -7.26
CA SER A 49 3.93 -7.00 -8.28
C SER A 49 2.44 -7.12 -8.61
N ILE A 50 1.58 -7.14 -7.59
CA ILE A 50 0.13 -7.23 -7.76
C ILE A 50 -0.42 -5.93 -8.35
N GLU A 51 0.07 -4.77 -7.93
CA GLU A 51 -0.34 -3.46 -8.45
C GLU A 51 -0.02 -3.28 -9.93
N ILE A 52 1.22 -3.58 -10.30
CA ILE A 52 1.66 -3.55 -11.69
C ILE A 52 0.82 -4.51 -12.53
N ALA A 53 0.66 -5.76 -12.09
CA ALA A 53 -0.13 -6.75 -12.82
C ALA A 53 -1.60 -6.32 -12.94
N GLY A 54 -2.21 -5.88 -11.84
CA GLY A 54 -3.60 -5.45 -11.79
C GLY A 54 -3.88 -4.27 -12.73
N ILE A 55 -3.05 -3.23 -12.69
CA ILE A 55 -3.23 -2.06 -13.55
C ILE A 55 -2.98 -2.43 -15.01
N LEU A 56 -1.91 -3.17 -15.34
CA LEU A 56 -1.60 -3.50 -16.72
C LEU A 56 -2.62 -4.46 -17.37
N LEU A 57 -3.20 -5.38 -16.59
CA LEU A 57 -4.17 -6.36 -17.08
C LEU A 57 -5.59 -5.76 -17.16
N PHE A 58 -6.00 -4.96 -16.18
CA PHE A 58 -7.41 -4.54 -16.05
C PHE A 58 -7.69 -3.10 -16.51
N ALA A 59 -6.70 -2.20 -16.52
CA ALA A 59 -6.96 -0.77 -16.78
C ALA A 59 -7.26 -0.40 -18.24
N THR A 60 -7.32 -1.37 -19.17
CA THR A 60 -7.62 -1.14 -20.60
C THR A 60 -6.78 -0.02 -21.23
N LEU A 61 -5.47 -0.05 -20.98
CA LEU A 61 -4.51 0.91 -21.53
C LEU A 61 -4.27 0.69 -23.02
N ASN A 62 -3.80 1.73 -23.71
CA ASN A 62 -3.39 1.62 -25.11
C ASN A 62 -2.25 0.59 -25.30
N LYS A 63 -2.27 -0.11 -26.43
CA LYS A 63 -1.34 -1.20 -26.74
C LYS A 63 -0.01 -0.61 -27.25
N GLY A 64 0.88 -0.25 -26.35
CA GLY A 64 2.25 0.15 -26.68
C GLY A 64 3.23 -0.27 -25.59
N LEU A 65 4.31 -0.97 -25.96
CA LEU A 65 5.30 -1.48 -24.99
C LEU A 65 5.96 -0.35 -24.21
N GLY A 66 6.38 0.73 -24.89
CA GLY A 66 6.97 1.91 -24.23
C GLY A 66 6.01 2.62 -23.27
N LEU A 67 4.70 2.62 -23.57
CA LEU A 67 3.69 3.15 -22.64
C LEU A 67 3.58 2.26 -21.40
N LYS A 68 3.53 0.93 -21.57
CA LYS A 68 3.48 -0.01 -20.44
C LYS A 68 4.68 0.18 -19.51
N LEU A 69 5.88 0.30 -20.05
CA LEU A 69 7.09 0.54 -19.26
C LEU A 69 7.01 1.86 -18.48
N LYS A 70 6.55 2.95 -19.10
CA LYS A 70 6.32 4.23 -18.41
C LYS A 70 5.29 4.09 -17.27
N MET A 71 4.25 3.29 -17.46
CA MET A 71 3.25 3.05 -16.41
C MET A 71 3.83 2.23 -15.26
N VAL A 72 4.67 1.21 -15.54
CA VAL A 72 5.36 0.45 -14.49
C VAL A 72 6.23 1.37 -13.63
N LEU A 73 7.06 2.21 -14.26
CA LEU A 73 7.92 3.16 -13.54
C LEU A 73 7.11 4.17 -12.72
N LEU A 74 5.98 4.64 -13.25
CA LEU A 74 5.06 5.53 -12.54
C LEU A 74 4.46 4.86 -11.30
N ILE A 75 4.01 3.61 -11.42
CA ILE A 75 3.43 2.84 -10.30
C ILE A 75 4.48 2.63 -9.21
N ILE A 76 5.69 2.19 -9.60
CA ILE A 76 6.81 2.01 -8.66
C ILE A 76 7.12 3.33 -7.93
N GLY A 77 7.23 4.44 -8.66
CA GLY A 77 7.52 5.74 -8.06
C GLY A 77 6.42 6.22 -7.11
N ALA A 78 5.15 6.02 -7.48
CA ALA A 78 4.01 6.46 -6.67
C ALA A 78 3.86 5.61 -5.39
N ASN A 79 4.05 4.30 -5.48
CA ASN A 79 3.98 3.39 -4.34
C ASN A 79 5.19 3.56 -3.39
N LEU A 80 6.38 3.80 -3.94
CA LEU A 80 7.54 4.15 -3.11
C LEU A 80 7.34 5.49 -2.40
N ALA A 81 6.76 6.49 -3.08
CA ALA A 81 6.45 7.77 -2.46
C ALA A 81 5.42 7.63 -1.33
N SER A 82 4.34 6.88 -1.53
CA SER A 82 3.34 6.63 -0.47
C SER A 82 3.94 5.88 0.71
N PHE A 83 4.83 4.92 0.44
CA PHE A 83 5.56 4.17 1.46
C PHE A 83 6.52 5.05 2.28
N LEU A 84 7.28 5.94 1.64
CA LEU A 84 8.29 6.77 2.31
C LEU A 84 7.68 7.95 3.09
N LEU A 85 6.51 8.43 2.70
CA LEU A 85 5.92 9.66 3.26
C LEU A 85 5.69 9.62 4.79
N PRO A 86 5.20 8.53 5.41
CA PRO A 86 5.12 8.42 6.87
C PRO A 86 6.48 8.55 7.55
N TYR A 87 7.52 7.90 6.99
CA TYR A 87 8.87 7.92 7.55
C TYR A 87 9.50 9.29 7.45
N ILE A 88 9.33 10.00 6.32
CA ILE A 88 9.78 11.38 6.16
C ILE A 88 9.07 12.29 7.17
N SER A 89 7.75 12.17 7.30
CA SER A 89 6.98 12.95 8.27
C SER A 89 7.46 12.72 9.70
N ARG A 90 7.74 11.46 10.06
CA ARG A 90 8.26 11.13 11.38
C ARG A 90 9.69 11.62 11.60
N ALA A 91 10.56 11.50 10.61
CA ALA A 91 11.92 12.01 10.68
C ALA A 91 11.94 13.54 10.92
N LEU A 92 11.07 14.29 10.25
CA LEU A 92 10.88 15.72 10.48
C LEU A 92 10.42 16.04 11.91
N GLN A 93 9.49 15.24 12.47
CA GLN A 93 9.06 15.40 13.86
C GLN A 93 10.16 15.04 14.86
N LEU A 94 11.02 14.07 14.53
CA LEU A 94 12.11 13.65 15.40
C LEU A 94 13.33 14.56 15.29
N GLN A 95 13.44 15.35 14.22
CA GLN A 95 14.57 16.26 14.01
C GLN A 95 14.81 17.24 15.16
N ILE A 96 13.78 17.60 15.93
CA ILE A 96 13.94 18.45 17.11
C ILE A 96 14.61 17.75 18.31
N PHE A 97 14.67 16.42 18.30
CA PHE A 97 15.21 15.58 19.37
C PHE A 97 16.56 14.93 19.03
N TYR A 98 17.02 15.05 17.79
CA TYR A 98 18.28 14.46 17.30
C TYR A 98 19.18 15.53 16.70
N ASP A 99 20.49 15.35 16.83
CA ASP A 99 21.49 16.34 16.40
C ASP A 99 21.69 16.39 14.87
N GLY A 100 21.08 15.45 14.13
CA GLY A 100 21.19 15.39 12.67
C GLY A 100 20.09 14.60 11.96
N TRP A 101 19.93 14.89 10.66
CA TRP A 101 18.93 14.22 9.81
C TRP A 101 19.10 12.71 9.74
N GLY A 102 20.34 12.21 9.70
CA GLY A 102 20.63 10.77 9.64
C GLY A 102 20.14 10.03 10.89
N GLU A 103 20.32 10.63 12.08
CA GLU A 103 19.87 10.07 13.34
C GLU A 103 18.35 10.17 13.49
N ALA A 104 17.74 11.30 13.09
CA ALA A 104 16.29 11.44 13.06
C ALA A 104 15.63 10.46 12.08
N TRP A 105 16.27 10.18 10.94
CA TRP A 105 15.82 9.18 9.97
C TRP A 105 15.91 7.76 10.51
N ASN A 106 17.06 7.39 11.09
CA ASN A 106 17.22 6.09 11.74
C ASN A 106 16.23 5.93 12.89
N GLY A 107 16.10 6.95 13.73
CA GLY A 107 15.10 7.04 14.77
C GLY A 107 13.69 6.84 14.23
N ALA A 108 13.30 7.50 13.13
CA ALA A 108 11.99 7.31 12.51
C ALA A 108 11.75 5.88 12.01
N PHE A 109 12.79 5.23 11.49
CA PHE A 109 12.74 3.86 10.99
C PHE A 109 12.76 2.81 12.10
N GLU A 110 13.33 3.12 13.27
CA GLU A 110 13.38 2.26 14.46
C GLU A 110 12.18 2.45 15.39
N SER A 111 11.68 3.68 15.52
CA SER A 111 10.63 4.08 16.45
C SER A 111 9.23 3.56 16.10
N GLY A 112 9.08 2.84 15.01
CA GLY A 112 7.78 2.27 14.72
C GLY A 112 7.75 1.33 13.52
N PRO A 113 6.95 0.28 13.59
CA PRO A 113 6.30 -0.22 12.40
C PRO A 113 5.22 0.80 12.02
N TYR A 114 5.60 1.91 11.39
CA TYR A 114 4.62 2.75 10.66
C TYR A 114 3.98 1.98 9.49
N TYR A 115 4.55 0.80 9.20
CA TYR A 115 4.02 -0.27 8.39
C TYR A 115 3.07 -1.22 9.15
N ILE A 116 2.44 -0.80 10.25
CA ILE A 116 1.24 -1.53 10.68
C ILE A 116 0.20 -1.26 9.59
N VAL A 117 -0.14 -2.30 8.84
CA VAL A 117 -1.04 -2.19 7.71
C VAL A 117 -2.47 -2.05 8.22
N LEU A 118 -2.78 -0.83 8.62
CA LEU A 118 -4.08 -0.40 9.10
C LEU A 118 -4.73 0.55 8.09
N LEU A 119 -5.97 0.96 8.41
CA LEU A 119 -6.73 1.93 7.64
C LEU A 119 -5.94 3.22 7.34
N GLY A 120 -5.05 3.65 8.25
CA GLY A 120 -4.20 4.83 8.05
C GLY A 120 -3.24 4.70 6.85
N TYR A 121 -2.58 3.55 6.72
CA TYR A 121 -1.72 3.27 5.57
C TYR A 121 -2.54 3.21 4.27
N LEU A 122 -3.67 2.51 4.27
CA LEU A 122 -4.58 2.46 3.11
C LEU A 122 -5.00 3.87 2.67
N MET A 123 -5.43 4.71 3.62
CA MET A 123 -5.85 6.07 3.32
C MET A 123 -4.71 6.89 2.73
N LEU A 124 -3.50 6.76 3.27
CA LEU A 124 -2.35 7.48 2.75
C LEU A 124 -2.00 7.03 1.32
N THR A 125 -1.98 5.72 1.08
CA THR A 125 -1.73 5.18 -0.26
C THR A 125 -2.81 5.63 -1.23
N LEU A 126 -4.09 5.63 -0.83
CA LEU A 126 -5.17 6.15 -1.66
C LEU A 126 -5.06 7.67 -1.91
N LEU A 127 -4.58 8.46 -0.94
CA LEU A 127 -4.43 9.91 -1.07
C LEU A 127 -3.20 10.31 -1.91
N VAL A 128 -2.15 9.51 -1.92
CA VAL A 128 -0.90 9.81 -2.63
C VAL A 128 -0.84 9.09 -3.97
N GLU A 129 -0.98 7.77 -3.97
CA GLU A 129 -0.78 6.95 -5.15
C GLU A 129 -1.90 7.16 -6.18
N VAL A 130 -3.16 7.12 -5.75
CA VAL A 130 -4.30 7.19 -6.70
C VAL A 130 -4.28 8.49 -7.50
N PRO A 131 -4.11 9.69 -6.90
CA PRO A 131 -4.04 10.93 -7.69
C PRO A 131 -2.87 10.95 -8.66
N ILE A 132 -1.68 10.50 -8.23
CA ILE A 132 -0.48 10.46 -9.08
C ILE A 132 -0.73 9.52 -10.27
N VAL A 133 -1.01 8.25 -9.99
CA VAL A 133 -1.16 7.23 -11.02
C VAL A 133 -2.31 7.60 -11.96
N TYR A 134 -3.46 8.02 -11.43
CA TYR A 134 -4.61 8.40 -12.25
C TYR A 134 -4.32 9.63 -13.12
N HIS A 135 -3.72 10.68 -12.57
CA HIS A 135 -3.46 11.92 -13.31
C HIS A 135 -2.56 11.67 -14.53
N PHE A 136 -1.49 10.89 -14.37
CA PHE A 136 -0.54 10.62 -15.45
C PHE A 136 -0.99 9.53 -16.42
N SER A 137 -1.85 8.60 -16.00
CA SER A 137 -2.31 7.48 -16.84
C SER A 137 -3.67 7.72 -17.54
N LYS A 138 -4.55 8.61 -17.02
CA LYS A 138 -5.91 8.83 -17.57
C LYS A 138 -5.95 9.17 -19.05
N LYS A 139 -4.95 9.92 -19.54
CA LYS A 139 -4.85 10.31 -20.96
C LYS A 139 -4.56 9.15 -21.91
N HIS A 140 -4.11 8.02 -21.37
CA HIS A 140 -3.77 6.82 -22.14
C HIS A 140 -4.76 5.67 -21.91
N ALA A 141 -5.76 5.87 -21.06
CA ALA A 141 -6.78 4.88 -20.75
C ALA A 141 -7.97 5.01 -21.70
N LYS A 142 -8.40 3.89 -22.28
CA LYS A 142 -9.63 3.87 -23.10
C LYS A 142 -10.88 4.21 -22.30
N ARG A 143 -10.85 3.90 -20.99
CA ARG A 143 -11.94 4.14 -20.04
C ARG A 143 -11.39 4.70 -18.73
N PRO A 144 -11.25 6.04 -18.60
CA PRO A 144 -10.67 6.67 -17.40
C PRO A 144 -11.35 6.27 -16.09
N ARG A 145 -12.70 6.15 -16.08
CA ARG A 145 -13.43 5.69 -14.89
C ARG A 145 -13.03 4.26 -14.47
N ALA A 146 -12.82 3.37 -15.45
CA ALA A 146 -12.42 2.00 -15.15
C ALA A 146 -10.98 1.93 -14.64
N LEU A 147 -10.09 2.76 -15.16
CA LEU A 147 -8.73 2.93 -14.64
C LEU A 147 -8.75 3.39 -13.18
N LEU A 148 -9.50 4.44 -12.84
CA LEU A 148 -9.61 4.92 -11.45
C LEU A 148 -10.08 3.80 -10.50
N VAL A 149 -11.16 3.10 -10.87
CA VAL A 149 -11.67 1.97 -10.07
C VAL A 149 -10.62 0.86 -9.95
N THR A 150 -9.87 0.58 -11.02
CA THR A 150 -8.82 -0.45 -10.99
C THR A 150 -7.71 -0.08 -10.02
N ILE A 151 -7.20 1.16 -10.07
CA ILE A 151 -6.14 1.63 -9.16
C ILE A 151 -6.60 1.51 -7.70
N VAL A 152 -7.80 2.02 -7.39
CA VAL A 152 -8.36 1.96 -6.02
C VAL A 152 -8.56 0.52 -5.56
N VAL A 153 -9.19 -0.33 -6.38
CA VAL A 153 -9.48 -1.72 -6.01
C VAL A 153 -8.21 -2.51 -5.79
N VAL A 154 -7.21 -2.34 -6.64
CA VAL A 154 -5.96 -3.08 -6.52
C VAL A 154 -5.19 -2.66 -5.27
N ASN A 155 -5.11 -1.37 -4.97
CA ASN A 155 -4.52 -0.85 -3.72
C ASN A 155 -5.24 -1.37 -2.46
N VAL A 156 -6.57 -1.41 -2.48
CA VAL A 156 -7.36 -1.97 -1.37
C VAL A 156 -7.04 -3.46 -1.19
N ILE A 157 -7.02 -4.23 -2.29
CA ILE A 157 -6.74 -5.67 -2.24
C ILE A 157 -5.32 -5.93 -1.75
N THR A 158 -4.30 -5.23 -2.25
CA THR A 158 -2.91 -5.42 -1.82
C THR A 158 -2.74 -5.08 -0.36
N THR A 159 -3.30 -3.96 0.09
CA THR A 159 -3.26 -3.55 1.49
C THR A 159 -3.94 -4.60 2.40
N LEU A 160 -5.08 -5.15 1.99
CA LEU A 160 -5.75 -6.21 2.73
C LEU A 160 -4.91 -7.50 2.80
N ILE A 161 -4.26 -7.89 1.70
CA ILE A 161 -3.36 -9.05 1.68
C ILE A 161 -2.24 -8.86 2.69
N VAL A 162 -1.57 -7.70 2.69
CA VAL A 162 -0.46 -7.44 3.62
C VAL A 162 -0.98 -7.45 5.07
N ALA A 163 -2.12 -6.80 5.36
CA ALA A 163 -2.72 -6.81 6.70
C ALA A 163 -3.05 -8.23 7.19
N LEU A 164 -3.54 -9.11 6.31
CA LEU A 164 -3.81 -10.50 6.67
C LEU A 164 -2.53 -11.31 6.92
N LEU A 165 -1.50 -11.11 6.08
CA LEU A 165 -0.22 -11.79 6.25
C LEU A 165 0.44 -11.35 7.55
N GLU A 166 0.44 -10.04 7.83
CA GLU A 166 0.98 -9.47 9.06
C GLU A 166 0.31 -10.11 10.29
N ARG A 167 -1.03 -10.11 10.34
CA ARG A 167 -1.81 -10.65 11.48
C ARG A 167 -1.72 -12.18 11.65
N ARG A 168 -1.35 -12.91 10.59
CA ARG A 168 -1.19 -14.38 10.67
C ARG A 168 0.23 -14.80 11.00
N MET A 169 1.23 -14.03 10.57
CA MET A 169 2.64 -14.40 10.72
C MET A 169 3.26 -13.82 11.99
N PHE A 170 2.85 -12.64 12.42
CA PHE A 170 3.42 -11.97 13.58
C PHE A 170 2.42 -11.94 14.72
N TYR A 171 2.82 -12.52 15.85
CA TYR A 171 2.05 -12.49 17.08
C TYR A 171 2.51 -11.29 17.90
N GLY A 172 1.54 -10.51 18.37
CA GLY A 172 1.78 -9.50 19.38
C GLY A 172 0.75 -9.66 20.49
N GLU A 173 1.10 -9.11 21.65
CA GLU A 173 0.21 -9.00 22.78
C GLU A 173 0.06 -7.53 23.17
N TRP A 174 -0.94 -7.32 24.02
CA TRP A 174 -1.35 -6.02 24.55
C TRP A 174 -0.55 -5.60 25.77
#